data_AF-A0A0A6P7G3-F1
#
_entry.id   AF-A0A0A6P7G3-F1
#
_cell.length_a   1.000
_cell.length_b   1.000
_cell.length_c   1.000
_cell.angle_alpha   90.00
_cell.angle_beta   90.00
_cell.angle_gamma   90.00
#
_symmetry.space_group_name_H-M   'P 1'
#
loop_
_entity.id
_entity.type
_entity.pdbx_description
1 polymer ?
#
loop_
_entity_poly.entity_id
_entity_poly.type
_entity_poly.pdbx_seq_one_letter_code
_entity_poly.pdbx_strand_id
1 'polypeptide(L)'
;MTGESVLAKLGINPSTLKSIKPRGKRIQYRAIINWLTNYKAQPEASALEKIRGYLETLHHLSQVQAWKGTKIILNLPIRINPPRLSLSIPLYEYLLFKELPKILLEVSENLISSTENDFFYYLLKARALTGTNDKAEEASELFQQIIFKLPEDSEFYIEAKARLAIHQVKLGLYQEGMTNLQQSLTTVNNLHPKFQDVRADLLDSLALFEMNSSRFKKAMKLHIEVIETRKKHGMTHKLIVPLVHQGILMRKMGNYNQAIEYFREARLKSIEINNKIHSIWIDHHLAWVLIHQGKNIPVAEKLSLSAFEGYKKLDDPKGISDCYQQQGFIHLAKDELDDAEKNFELGLNLRKSIGNLHGTASSVMDLALVLWHKKQYLKSIKSGFQAFYLYYKLGILNPIRFYRLLKLAYVWIFGKRNWSM
;
A
#
# COMPACT_ATOMS: atom_id res chain seq x y z
N MET A 1 26.85 -3.25 -5.28
CA MET A 1 27.29 -4.34 -6.17
C MET A 1 27.77 -3.69 -7.45
N THR A 2 28.91 -4.11 -8.00
CA THR A 2 29.50 -3.44 -9.16
C THR A 2 28.88 -3.92 -10.47
N GLY A 3 28.99 -3.14 -11.54
CA GLY A 3 28.50 -3.51 -12.87
C GLY A 3 29.09 -4.82 -13.37
N GLU A 4 30.38 -5.05 -13.11
CA GLU A 4 31.12 -6.25 -13.49
C GLU A 4 30.56 -7.49 -12.80
N SER A 5 30.18 -7.37 -11.53
CA SER A 5 29.53 -8.47 -10.79
C SER A 5 28.17 -8.83 -11.39
N VAL A 6 27.41 -7.84 -11.88
CA VAL A 6 26.13 -8.09 -12.56
C VAL A 6 26.35 -8.75 -13.92
N LEU A 7 27.32 -8.28 -14.71
CA LEU A 7 27.69 -8.89 -16.00
C LEU A 7 28.11 -10.35 -15.83
N ALA A 8 28.89 -10.66 -14.79
CA ALA A 8 29.28 -12.03 -14.48
C ALA A 8 28.07 -12.92 -14.18
N LYS A 9 27.08 -12.42 -13.40
CA LYS A 9 25.82 -13.16 -13.15
C LYS A 9 25.02 -13.38 -14.43
N LEU A 10 25.06 -12.44 -15.37
CA LEU A 10 24.42 -12.57 -16.68
C LEU A 10 25.19 -13.49 -17.65
N GLY A 11 26.42 -13.91 -17.31
CA GLY A 11 27.29 -14.65 -18.21
C GLY A 11 27.80 -13.83 -19.40
N ILE A 12 27.81 -12.49 -19.28
CA ILE A 12 28.23 -11.58 -20.34
C ILE A 12 29.70 -11.22 -20.12
N ASN A 13 30.56 -11.65 -21.04
CA ASN A 13 31.97 -11.27 -21.04
C ASN A 13 32.25 -10.16 -22.06
N PRO A 14 32.68 -8.96 -21.63
CA PRO A 14 33.02 -7.88 -22.56
C PRO A 14 34.08 -8.24 -23.60
N SER A 15 35.03 -9.14 -23.27
CA SER A 15 36.12 -9.50 -24.19
C SER A 15 35.65 -10.32 -25.40
N THR A 16 34.56 -11.09 -25.25
CA THR A 16 33.99 -11.92 -26.33
C THR A 16 32.91 -11.20 -27.12
N LEU A 17 32.59 -9.93 -26.82
CA LEU A 17 31.51 -9.18 -27.48
C LEU A 17 31.65 -9.14 -29.02
N LYS A 18 32.89 -9.10 -29.55
CA LYS A 18 33.15 -9.07 -31.00
C LYS A 18 32.77 -10.38 -31.71
N SER A 19 32.64 -11.51 -31.01
CA SER A 19 32.22 -12.78 -31.61
C SER A 19 30.70 -12.91 -31.71
N ILE A 20 29.91 -12.13 -30.97
CA ILE A 20 28.44 -12.21 -30.99
C ILE A 20 27.90 -11.83 -32.37
N LYS A 21 27.13 -12.72 -32.97
CA LYS A 21 26.36 -12.52 -34.20
C LYS A 21 24.87 -12.79 -33.92
N PRO A 22 23.92 -12.15 -34.63
CA PRO A 22 24.11 -11.09 -35.63
C PRO A 22 24.51 -9.73 -35.03
N ARG A 23 24.85 -8.74 -35.87
CA ARG A 23 25.28 -7.40 -35.43
C ARG A 23 24.25 -6.71 -34.53
N GLY A 24 22.94 -6.88 -34.81
CA GLY A 24 21.87 -6.35 -33.97
C GLY A 24 21.97 -6.86 -32.52
N LYS A 25 22.09 -8.18 -32.33
CA LYS A 25 22.29 -8.79 -31.01
C LYS A 25 23.52 -8.21 -30.30
N ARG A 26 24.62 -8.04 -31.02
CA ARG A 26 25.85 -7.42 -30.48
C ARG A 26 25.65 -5.98 -29.98
N ILE A 27 24.86 -5.17 -30.68
CA ILE A 27 24.56 -3.79 -30.27
C ILE A 27 23.83 -3.79 -28.93
N GLN A 28 22.86 -4.69 -28.75
CA GLN A 28 22.11 -4.83 -27.49
C GLN A 28 23.05 -5.24 -26.33
N TYR A 29 23.90 -6.26 -26.50
CA TYR A 29 24.89 -6.64 -25.47
C TYR A 29 25.91 -5.53 -25.17
N ARG A 30 26.30 -4.72 -26.17
CA ARG A 30 27.16 -3.55 -25.94
C ARG A 30 26.46 -2.51 -25.05
N ALA A 31 25.18 -2.25 -25.31
CA ALA A 31 24.40 -1.32 -24.52
C ALA A 31 24.25 -1.80 -23.06
N ILE A 32 23.99 -3.10 -22.85
CA ILE A 32 23.96 -3.72 -21.51
C ILE A 32 25.27 -3.46 -20.75
N ILE A 33 26.42 -3.69 -21.39
CA ILE A 33 27.73 -3.43 -20.76
C ILE A 33 27.83 -1.96 -20.37
N ASN A 34 27.55 -1.04 -21.30
CA ASN A 34 27.63 0.39 -21.03
C ASN A 34 26.71 0.85 -19.88
N TRP A 35 25.47 0.37 -19.83
CA TRP A 35 24.51 0.72 -18.77
C TRP A 35 24.90 0.16 -17.41
N LEU A 36 25.53 -1.01 -17.36
CA LEU A 36 25.96 -1.62 -16.10
C LEU A 36 27.29 -1.07 -15.58
N THR A 37 28.24 -0.71 -16.46
CA THR A 37 29.59 -0.32 -16.05
C THR A 37 29.86 1.18 -16.11
N ASN A 38 29.27 1.90 -17.08
CA ASN A 38 29.63 3.28 -17.35
C ASN A 38 28.63 4.27 -16.75
N TYR A 39 27.34 3.91 -16.73
CA TYR A 39 26.32 4.75 -16.11
C TYR A 39 26.44 4.75 -14.59
N LYS A 40 26.53 5.94 -13.99
CA LYS A 40 26.58 6.15 -12.54
C LYS A 40 25.64 7.30 -12.18
N ALA A 41 24.59 7.00 -11.43
CA ALA A 41 23.70 8.03 -10.90
C ALA A 41 24.44 8.89 -9.85
N GLN A 42 24.09 10.17 -9.76
CA GLN A 42 24.59 11.04 -8.69
C GLN A 42 24.12 10.54 -7.32
N PRO A 43 24.88 10.76 -6.23
CA PRO A 43 24.50 10.32 -4.88
C PRO A 43 23.11 10.82 -4.44
N GLU A 44 22.76 12.05 -4.82
CA GLU A 44 21.50 12.72 -4.50
C GLU A 44 20.38 12.40 -5.51
N ALA A 45 20.67 11.63 -6.56
CA ALA A 45 19.70 11.31 -7.59
C ALA A 45 18.45 10.59 -7.04
N SER A 46 17.36 10.70 -7.79
CA SER A 46 16.09 10.05 -7.47
C SER A 46 16.26 8.52 -7.34
N ALA A 47 15.30 7.88 -6.66
CA ALA A 47 15.30 6.42 -6.53
C ALA A 47 15.27 5.71 -7.89
N LEU A 48 14.62 6.32 -8.89
CA LEU A 48 14.53 5.83 -10.27
C LEU A 48 15.88 5.93 -11.00
N GLU A 49 16.53 7.09 -10.95
CA GLU A 49 17.82 7.29 -11.61
C GLU A 49 18.90 6.34 -11.06
N LYS A 50 18.83 6.01 -9.76
CA LYS A 50 19.73 5.05 -9.10
C LYS A 50 19.61 3.62 -9.62
N ILE A 51 18.45 3.24 -10.17
CA ILE A 51 18.22 1.90 -10.73
C ILE A 51 18.15 1.91 -12.27
N ARG A 52 18.30 3.06 -12.91
CA ARG A 52 18.08 3.23 -14.35
C ARG A 52 18.91 2.27 -15.21
N GLY A 53 20.19 2.08 -14.90
CA GLY A 53 21.03 1.12 -15.61
C GLY A 53 20.46 -0.31 -15.63
N TYR A 54 19.73 -0.73 -14.59
CA TYR A 54 19.05 -2.02 -14.56
C TYR A 54 17.79 -2.06 -15.41
N LEU A 55 16.99 -0.98 -15.43
CA LEU A 55 15.80 -0.88 -16.27
C LEU A 55 16.15 -0.90 -17.76
N GLU A 56 17.18 -0.15 -18.16
CA GLU A 56 17.69 -0.14 -19.53
C GLU A 56 18.29 -1.51 -19.91
N THR A 57 18.95 -2.18 -18.95
CA THR A 57 19.42 -3.55 -19.14
C THR A 57 18.24 -4.52 -19.38
N LEU A 58 17.12 -4.40 -18.67
CA LEU A 58 15.93 -5.21 -18.91
C LEU A 58 15.39 -5.01 -20.32
N HIS A 59 15.32 -3.76 -20.79
CA HIS A 59 14.94 -3.44 -22.16
C HIS A 59 15.85 -4.13 -23.17
N HIS A 60 17.17 -3.97 -23.07
CA HIS A 60 18.09 -4.58 -24.03
C HIS A 60 18.10 -6.11 -23.98
N LEU A 61 17.91 -6.71 -22.80
CA LEU A 61 17.77 -8.16 -22.66
C LEU A 61 16.49 -8.69 -23.31
N SER A 62 15.38 -7.95 -23.25
CA SER A 62 14.13 -8.34 -23.91
C SER A 62 14.27 -8.30 -25.44
N GLN A 63 14.97 -7.31 -25.99
CA GLN A 63 15.25 -7.21 -27.43
C GLN A 63 16.04 -8.41 -28.00
N VAL A 64 16.82 -9.10 -27.17
CA VAL A 64 17.58 -10.31 -27.56
C VAL A 64 17.00 -11.60 -26.98
N GLN A 65 15.79 -11.54 -26.41
CA GLN A 65 15.09 -12.65 -25.81
C GLN A 65 15.89 -13.40 -24.73
N ALA A 66 16.70 -12.68 -23.96
CA ALA A 66 17.56 -13.24 -22.91
C ALA A 66 16.81 -13.37 -21.57
N TRP A 67 15.76 -14.22 -21.54
CA TRP A 67 14.81 -14.34 -20.43
C TRP A 67 15.41 -14.79 -19.10
N LYS A 68 16.45 -15.62 -19.14
CA LYS A 68 17.20 -15.95 -17.92
C LYS A 68 17.86 -14.69 -17.32
N GLY A 69 18.39 -13.82 -18.18
CA GLY A 69 19.00 -12.56 -17.78
C GLY A 69 18.00 -11.58 -17.19
N THR A 70 16.80 -11.45 -17.78
CA THR A 70 15.76 -10.54 -17.26
C THR A 70 15.31 -10.96 -15.85
N LYS A 71 15.14 -12.27 -15.61
CA LYS A 71 14.84 -12.81 -14.27
C LYS A 71 15.98 -12.54 -13.27
N ILE A 72 17.24 -12.63 -13.69
CA ILE A 72 18.40 -12.29 -12.85
C ILE A 72 18.38 -10.81 -12.46
N ILE A 73 18.08 -9.91 -13.40
CA ILE A 73 18.00 -8.46 -13.12
C ILE A 73 16.81 -8.13 -12.22
N LEU A 74 15.63 -8.73 -12.46
CA LEU A 74 14.45 -8.49 -11.62
C LEU A 74 14.66 -8.99 -10.17
N ASN A 75 15.42 -10.07 -9.98
CA ASN A 75 15.76 -10.63 -8.66
C ASN A 75 17.05 -10.06 -8.08
N LEU A 76 17.62 -9.02 -8.68
CA LEU A 76 18.88 -8.45 -8.24
C LEU A 76 18.69 -7.76 -6.87
N PRO A 77 19.57 -8.02 -5.87
CA PRO A 77 19.44 -7.39 -4.56
C PRO A 77 19.81 -5.91 -4.63
N ILE A 78 18.83 -5.03 -4.43
CA ILE A 78 18.96 -3.57 -4.37
C ILE A 78 18.97 -3.12 -2.92
N ARG A 79 19.99 -2.37 -2.51
CA ARG A 79 20.10 -1.84 -1.15
C ARG A 79 19.06 -0.74 -0.91
N ILE A 80 18.39 -0.78 0.24
CA ILE A 80 17.34 0.19 0.61
C ILE A 80 17.70 1.12 1.76
N ASN A 81 18.75 0.82 2.51
CA ASN A 81 19.14 1.49 3.74
C ASN A 81 20.61 1.99 3.67
N PRO A 82 21.01 2.92 4.57
CA PRO A 82 22.36 3.47 4.57
C PRO A 82 23.41 2.39 4.87
N PRO A 83 24.69 2.63 4.53
CA PRO A 83 25.74 1.61 4.52
C PRO A 83 25.92 0.79 5.81
N ARG A 84 25.52 1.33 6.96
CA ARG A 84 25.63 0.69 8.29
C ARG A 84 24.61 -0.44 8.51
N LEU A 85 23.55 -0.50 7.73
CA LEU A 85 22.59 -1.59 7.73
C LEU A 85 22.62 -2.20 6.31
N SER A 86 22.91 -3.49 6.16
CA SER A 86 22.97 -4.13 4.84
C SER A 86 21.66 -4.84 4.52
N LEU A 87 20.60 -4.09 4.23
CA LEU A 87 19.32 -4.65 3.80
C LEU A 87 19.15 -4.45 2.30
N SER A 88 18.86 -5.54 1.61
CA SER A 88 18.58 -5.52 0.18
C SER A 88 17.35 -6.34 -0.14
N ILE A 89 16.58 -5.85 -1.11
CA ILE A 89 15.40 -6.52 -1.64
C ILE A 89 15.52 -6.66 -3.17
N PRO A 90 14.82 -7.62 -3.80
CA PRO A 90 14.78 -7.73 -5.25
C PRO A 90 14.39 -6.42 -5.95
N LEU A 91 14.89 -6.18 -7.16
CA LEU A 91 14.57 -4.97 -7.94
C LEU A 91 13.06 -4.77 -8.13
N TYR A 92 12.30 -5.83 -8.43
CA TYR A 92 10.85 -5.71 -8.56
C TYR A 92 10.19 -5.26 -7.24
N GLU A 93 10.69 -5.72 -6.10
CA GLU A 93 10.17 -5.36 -4.78
C GLU A 93 10.62 -3.95 -4.39
N TYR A 94 11.82 -3.55 -4.81
CA TYR A 94 12.33 -2.19 -4.66
C TYR A 94 11.43 -1.17 -5.37
N LEU A 95 10.98 -1.47 -6.58
CA LEU A 95 10.05 -0.61 -7.33
C LEU A 95 8.75 -0.41 -6.54
N LEU A 96 8.16 -1.49 -6.01
CA LEU A 96 6.97 -1.39 -5.17
C LEU A 96 7.24 -0.62 -3.87
N PHE A 97 8.35 -0.92 -3.19
CA PHE A 97 8.76 -0.26 -1.94
C PHE A 97 9.01 1.25 -2.09
N LYS A 98 9.39 1.71 -3.29
CA LYS A 98 9.59 3.13 -3.61
C LYS A 98 8.36 3.78 -4.26
N GLU A 99 7.20 3.12 -4.24
CA GLU A 99 5.95 3.58 -4.86
C GLU A 99 6.14 3.91 -6.35
N LEU A 100 6.82 3.02 -7.08
CA LEU A 100 6.99 3.08 -8.53
C LEU A 100 6.25 1.92 -9.25
N PRO A 101 4.97 1.63 -8.94
CA PRO A 101 4.25 0.51 -9.55
C PRO A 101 4.07 0.70 -11.06
N LYS A 102 3.92 1.94 -11.56
CA LYS A 102 3.80 2.23 -13.00
C LYS A 102 5.03 1.76 -13.80
N ILE A 103 6.23 1.91 -13.22
CA ILE A 103 7.47 1.44 -13.85
C ILE A 103 7.52 -0.10 -13.87
N LEU A 104 7.14 -0.75 -12.77
CA LEU A 104 7.06 -2.21 -12.74
C LEU A 104 6.02 -2.74 -13.75
N LEU A 105 4.89 -2.04 -13.89
CA LEU A 105 3.86 -2.36 -14.85
C LEU A 105 4.41 -2.31 -16.28
N GLU A 106 5.01 -1.20 -16.69
CA GLU A 106 5.62 -1.03 -18.01
C GLU A 106 6.67 -2.12 -18.30
N VAL A 107 7.57 -2.37 -17.34
CA VAL A 107 8.58 -3.43 -17.47
C VAL A 107 7.92 -4.81 -17.66
N SER A 108 6.90 -5.12 -16.88
CA SER A 108 6.22 -6.41 -16.95
C SER A 108 5.44 -6.59 -18.26
N GLU A 109 4.77 -5.56 -18.77
CA GLU A 109 4.04 -5.57 -20.04
C GLU A 109 4.98 -5.77 -21.23
N ASN A 110 6.10 -5.04 -21.24
CA ASN A 110 7.13 -5.19 -22.26
C ASN A 110 7.69 -6.62 -22.28
N LEU A 111 7.91 -7.24 -21.12
CA LEU A 111 8.40 -8.61 -21.04
C LEU A 111 7.35 -9.63 -21.49
N ILE A 112 6.09 -9.48 -21.07
CA ILE A 112 4.98 -10.38 -21.47
C ILE A 112 4.77 -10.35 -22.98
N SER A 113 4.78 -9.17 -23.61
CA SER A 113 4.59 -9.03 -25.07
C SER A 113 5.58 -9.84 -25.90
N SER A 114 6.73 -10.19 -25.30
CA SER A 114 7.83 -10.86 -25.97
C SER A 114 8.04 -12.31 -25.51
N THR A 115 7.20 -12.83 -24.59
CA THR A 115 7.33 -14.18 -24.02
C THR A 115 6.00 -14.94 -24.02
N GLU A 116 5.99 -16.18 -24.49
CA GLU A 116 4.82 -17.05 -24.32
C GLU A 116 4.70 -17.53 -22.86
N ASN A 117 3.61 -17.16 -22.19
CA ASN A 117 3.09 -17.76 -20.94
C ASN A 117 4.07 -17.92 -19.74
N ASP A 118 5.00 -16.99 -19.51
CA ASP A 118 5.84 -17.01 -18.30
C ASP A 118 5.16 -16.33 -17.11
N PHE A 119 4.54 -17.13 -16.23
CA PHE A 119 3.75 -16.65 -15.09
C PHE A 119 4.51 -15.77 -14.09
N PHE A 120 5.85 -15.79 -14.10
CA PHE A 120 6.63 -14.86 -13.30
C PHE A 120 6.34 -13.40 -13.69
N TYR A 121 6.29 -13.09 -14.99
CA TYR A 121 6.01 -11.72 -15.45
C TYR A 121 4.55 -11.34 -15.25
N TYR A 122 3.62 -12.27 -15.47
CA TYR A 122 2.19 -12.06 -15.19
C TYR A 122 1.95 -11.74 -13.71
N LEU A 123 2.62 -12.44 -12.80
CA LEU A 123 2.53 -12.16 -11.38
C LEU A 123 3.10 -10.77 -11.02
N LEU A 124 4.22 -10.36 -11.63
CA LEU A 124 4.76 -9.02 -11.46
C LEU A 124 3.81 -7.94 -12.00
N LYS A 125 3.20 -8.17 -13.17
CA LYS A 125 2.17 -7.30 -13.73
C LYS A 125 1.00 -7.16 -12.76
N ALA A 126 0.45 -8.28 -12.27
CA ALA A 126 -0.67 -8.27 -11.33
C ALA A 126 -0.35 -7.49 -10.05
N ARG A 127 0.84 -7.69 -9.48
CA ARG A 127 1.33 -6.92 -8.32
C ARG A 127 1.47 -5.43 -8.63
N ALA A 128 2.02 -5.06 -9.78
CA ALA A 128 2.12 -3.67 -10.20
C ALA A 128 0.75 -3.00 -10.34
N LEU A 129 -0.23 -3.72 -10.92
CA LEU A 129 -1.60 -3.25 -11.06
C LEU A 129 -2.27 -2.94 -9.70
N THR A 130 -1.98 -3.71 -8.64
CA THR A 130 -2.49 -3.39 -7.29
C THR A 130 -1.99 -2.06 -6.72
N GLY A 131 -0.89 -1.54 -7.26
CA GLY A 131 -0.33 -0.23 -6.90
C GLY A 131 -0.79 0.89 -7.83
N THR A 132 -1.51 0.60 -8.90
CA THR A 132 -2.11 1.60 -9.80
C THR A 132 -3.58 1.82 -9.44
N ASN A 133 -4.00 3.08 -9.29
CA ASN A 133 -5.26 3.43 -8.64
C ASN A 133 -6.52 3.13 -9.44
N ASP A 134 -6.40 2.95 -10.75
CA ASP A 134 -7.48 2.80 -11.72
C ASP A 134 -7.57 1.39 -12.33
N LYS A 135 -6.71 0.46 -11.90
CA LYS A 135 -6.60 -0.90 -12.47
C LYS A 135 -6.83 -2.01 -11.45
N ALA A 136 -7.68 -1.74 -10.46
CA ALA A 136 -7.98 -2.68 -9.38
C ALA A 136 -8.68 -3.97 -9.89
N GLU A 137 -9.57 -3.84 -10.87
CA GLU A 137 -10.26 -4.97 -11.51
C GLU A 137 -9.28 -5.78 -12.38
N GLU A 138 -8.49 -5.12 -13.24
CA GLU A 138 -7.46 -5.77 -14.06
C GLU A 138 -6.47 -6.57 -13.20
N ALA A 139 -6.08 -6.04 -12.04
CA ALA A 139 -5.23 -6.77 -11.09
C ALA A 139 -5.89 -8.09 -10.63
N SER A 140 -7.17 -8.03 -10.29
CA SER A 140 -7.93 -9.17 -9.76
C SER A 140 -8.12 -10.25 -10.82
N GLU A 141 -8.51 -9.85 -12.04
CA GLU A 141 -8.65 -10.74 -13.20
C GLU A 141 -7.33 -11.44 -13.51
N LEU A 142 -6.21 -10.70 -13.47
CA LEU A 142 -4.90 -11.28 -13.76
C LEU A 142 -4.47 -12.29 -12.70
N PHE A 143 -4.69 -12.03 -11.41
CA PHE A 143 -4.45 -13.04 -10.38
C PHE A 143 -5.33 -14.28 -10.58
N GLN A 144 -6.62 -14.11 -10.88
CA GLN A 144 -7.53 -15.22 -11.14
C GLN A 144 -7.07 -16.05 -12.35
N GLN A 145 -6.59 -15.40 -13.41
CA GLN A 145 -6.04 -16.08 -14.58
C GLN A 145 -4.81 -16.93 -14.22
N ILE A 146 -3.91 -16.41 -13.37
CA ILE A 146 -2.72 -17.15 -12.89
C ILE A 146 -3.17 -18.37 -12.08
N ILE A 147 -4.10 -18.18 -11.15
CA ILE A 147 -4.64 -19.22 -10.26
C ILE A 147 -5.31 -20.33 -11.07
N PHE A 148 -6.08 -19.97 -12.10
CA PHE A 148 -6.80 -20.94 -12.95
C PHE A 148 -5.86 -21.83 -13.77
N LYS A 149 -4.72 -21.31 -14.20
CA LYS A 149 -3.79 -22.02 -15.11
C LYS A 149 -2.70 -22.82 -14.39
N LEU A 150 -2.50 -22.62 -13.10
CA LEU A 150 -1.40 -23.21 -12.35
C LEU A 150 -1.89 -24.22 -11.30
N PRO A 151 -1.11 -25.28 -11.02
CA PRO A 151 -1.47 -26.25 -9.99
C PRO A 151 -1.32 -25.63 -8.59
N GLU A 152 -2.12 -26.12 -7.64
CA GLU A 152 -2.29 -25.52 -6.31
C GLU A 152 -1.04 -25.54 -5.42
N ASP A 153 -0.11 -26.44 -5.73
CA ASP A 153 1.17 -26.61 -5.04
C ASP A 153 2.28 -25.70 -5.61
N SER A 154 2.04 -25.06 -6.75
CA SER A 154 3.03 -24.17 -7.36
C SER A 154 3.22 -22.88 -6.56
N GLU A 155 4.47 -22.40 -6.47
CA GLU A 155 4.81 -21.16 -5.76
C GLU A 155 4.05 -19.95 -6.32
N PHE A 156 3.88 -19.88 -7.64
CA PHE A 156 3.15 -18.78 -8.28
C PHE A 156 1.64 -18.86 -8.01
N TYR A 157 1.03 -20.05 -7.92
CA TYR A 157 -0.37 -20.18 -7.49
C TYR A 157 -0.54 -19.65 -6.07
N ILE A 158 0.31 -20.11 -5.15
CA ILE A 158 0.22 -19.75 -3.71
C ILE A 158 0.38 -18.23 -3.55
N GLU A 159 1.38 -17.64 -4.19
CA GLU A 159 1.62 -16.20 -4.18
C GLU A 159 0.44 -15.44 -4.80
N ALA A 160 -0.03 -15.83 -5.99
CA ALA A 160 -1.14 -15.17 -6.67
C ALA A 160 -2.43 -15.19 -5.82
N LYS A 161 -2.77 -16.34 -5.23
CA LYS A 161 -3.96 -16.49 -4.37
C LYS A 161 -3.85 -15.62 -3.11
N ALA A 162 -2.68 -15.61 -2.47
CA ALA A 162 -2.44 -14.76 -1.30
C ALA A 162 -2.52 -13.26 -1.63
N ARG A 163 -1.92 -12.83 -2.75
CA ARG A 163 -1.94 -11.42 -3.20
C ARG A 163 -3.33 -10.97 -3.63
N LEU A 164 -4.10 -11.84 -4.31
CA LEU A 164 -5.51 -11.59 -4.62
C LEU A 164 -6.33 -11.37 -3.34
N ALA A 165 -6.17 -12.25 -2.34
CA ALA A 165 -6.88 -12.13 -1.07
C ALA A 165 -6.58 -10.79 -0.36
N ILE A 166 -5.30 -10.39 -0.31
CA ILE A 166 -4.88 -9.11 0.26
C ILE A 166 -5.49 -7.94 -0.51
N HIS A 167 -5.49 -8.00 -1.84
CA HIS A 167 -6.06 -6.96 -2.70
C HIS A 167 -7.58 -6.83 -2.51
N GLN A 168 -8.31 -7.95 -2.48
CA GLN A 168 -9.76 -7.96 -2.22
C GLN A 168 -10.10 -7.34 -0.86
N VAL A 169 -9.35 -7.67 0.20
CA VAL A 169 -9.53 -7.05 1.52
C VAL A 169 -9.25 -5.55 1.49
N LYS A 170 -8.22 -5.11 0.75
CA LYS A 170 -7.89 -3.68 0.58
C LYS A 170 -9.00 -2.90 -0.12
N LEU A 171 -9.66 -3.49 -1.12
CA LEU A 171 -10.81 -2.91 -1.83
C LEU A 171 -12.11 -2.91 -1.00
N GLY A 172 -12.15 -3.69 0.08
CA GLY A 172 -13.36 -3.86 0.89
C GLY A 172 -14.28 -4.99 0.41
N LEU A 173 -13.82 -5.83 -0.51
CA LEU A 173 -14.49 -7.06 -0.94
C LEU A 173 -14.32 -8.15 0.13
N TYR A 174 -14.83 -7.89 1.33
CA TYR A 174 -14.47 -8.66 2.53
C TYR A 174 -14.97 -10.10 2.50
N GLN A 175 -16.12 -10.41 1.89
CA GLN A 175 -16.65 -11.78 1.86
C GLN A 175 -15.72 -12.73 1.09
N GLU A 176 -15.38 -12.38 -0.15
CA GLU A 176 -14.45 -13.17 -0.99
C GLU A 176 -13.02 -13.07 -0.46
N GLY A 177 -12.58 -11.85 -0.14
CA GLY A 177 -11.22 -11.59 0.33
C GLY A 177 -10.88 -12.35 1.61
N MET A 178 -11.81 -12.45 2.57
CA MET A 178 -11.58 -13.20 3.80
C MET A 178 -11.59 -14.71 3.60
N THR A 179 -12.45 -15.23 2.72
CA THR A 179 -12.46 -16.65 2.35
C THR A 179 -11.12 -17.03 1.74
N ASN A 180 -10.65 -16.28 0.74
CA ASN A 180 -9.36 -16.51 0.10
C ASN A 180 -8.20 -16.32 1.07
N LEU A 181 -8.25 -15.29 1.94
CA LEU A 181 -7.20 -15.02 2.92
C LEU A 181 -7.05 -16.18 3.91
N GLN A 182 -8.15 -16.72 4.42
CA GLN A 182 -8.13 -17.86 5.35
C GLN A 182 -7.58 -19.12 4.68
N GLN A 183 -8.01 -19.40 3.44
CA GLN A 183 -7.45 -20.51 2.67
C GLN A 183 -5.94 -20.35 2.45
N SER A 184 -5.49 -19.16 2.00
CA SER A 184 -4.08 -18.87 1.80
C SER A 184 -3.27 -18.99 3.08
N LEU A 185 -3.77 -18.51 4.23
CA LEU A 185 -3.11 -18.67 5.53
C LEU A 185 -2.93 -20.15 5.90
N THR A 186 -3.95 -20.97 5.70
CA THR A 186 -3.87 -22.43 5.94
C THR A 186 -2.80 -23.06 5.05
N THR A 187 -2.80 -22.76 3.75
CA THR A 187 -1.80 -23.28 2.80
C THR A 187 -0.38 -22.88 3.18
N VAL A 188 -0.10 -21.60 3.43
CA VAL A 188 1.27 -21.14 3.74
C VAL A 188 1.78 -21.63 5.10
N ASN A 189 0.87 -21.84 6.08
CA ASN A 189 1.25 -22.42 7.37
C ASN A 189 1.73 -23.88 7.23
N ASN A 190 1.09 -24.65 6.34
CA ASN A 190 1.48 -26.04 6.07
C ASN A 190 2.80 -26.17 5.30
N LEU A 191 3.17 -25.15 4.50
CA LEU A 191 4.37 -25.13 3.65
C LEU A 191 5.58 -24.42 4.30
N HIS A 192 5.53 -24.14 5.61
CA HIS A 192 6.60 -23.50 6.39
C HIS A 192 7.98 -24.14 6.10
N PRO A 193 9.10 -23.39 5.90
CA PRO A 193 9.37 -21.97 6.19
C PRO A 193 9.43 -21.01 4.97
N LYS A 194 9.20 -21.48 3.73
CA LYS A 194 9.48 -20.69 2.51
C LYS A 194 8.61 -19.42 2.37
N PHE A 195 7.39 -19.43 2.91
CA PHE A 195 6.37 -18.39 2.67
C PHE A 195 6.18 -17.43 3.86
N GLN A 196 7.20 -17.19 4.68
CA GLN A 196 7.06 -16.33 5.87
C GLN A 196 6.74 -14.87 5.56
N ASP A 197 7.26 -14.34 4.45
CA ASP A 197 6.91 -12.99 3.99
C ASP A 197 5.43 -12.89 3.60
N VAL A 198 4.96 -13.84 2.79
CA VAL A 198 3.55 -13.94 2.36
C VAL A 198 2.63 -14.12 3.56
N ARG A 199 3.00 -14.98 4.51
CA ARG A 199 2.27 -15.19 5.75
C ARG A 199 2.17 -13.89 6.55
N ALA A 200 3.26 -13.16 6.71
CA ALA A 200 3.26 -11.89 7.43
C ALA A 200 2.35 -10.86 6.75
N ASP A 201 2.34 -10.79 5.42
CA ASP A 201 1.47 -9.90 4.66
C ASP A 201 -0.02 -10.29 4.76
N LEU A 202 -0.34 -11.58 4.75
CA LEU A 202 -1.70 -12.09 5.00
C LEU A 202 -2.19 -11.76 6.41
N LEU A 203 -1.33 -11.91 7.43
CA LEU A 203 -1.66 -11.54 8.82
C LEU A 203 -1.86 -10.03 8.97
N ASP A 204 -1.06 -9.21 8.29
CA ASP A 204 -1.22 -7.74 8.30
C ASP A 204 -2.55 -7.34 7.64
N SER A 205 -2.93 -8.00 6.54
CA SER A 205 -4.24 -7.81 5.89
C SER A 205 -5.41 -8.27 6.76
N LEU A 206 -5.26 -9.40 7.47
CA LEU A 206 -6.23 -9.86 8.46
C LEU A 206 -6.39 -8.84 9.58
N ALA A 207 -5.28 -8.30 10.11
CA ALA A 207 -5.29 -7.29 11.14
C ALA A 207 -6.00 -6.01 10.68
N LEU A 208 -5.77 -5.59 9.42
CA LEU A 208 -6.50 -4.48 8.79
C LEU A 208 -8.01 -4.76 8.71
N PHE A 209 -8.43 -5.96 8.30
CA PHE A 209 -9.85 -6.34 8.30
C PHE A 209 -10.45 -6.30 9.71
N GLU A 210 -9.74 -6.81 10.71
CA GLU A 210 -10.17 -6.80 12.11
C GLU A 210 -10.31 -5.36 12.65
N MET A 211 -9.36 -4.49 12.30
CA MET A 211 -9.43 -3.06 12.61
C MET A 211 -10.64 -2.41 11.93
N ASN A 212 -10.84 -2.67 10.63
CA ASN A 212 -11.98 -2.19 9.86
C ASN A 212 -13.31 -2.82 10.29
N SER A 213 -13.29 -3.92 11.03
CA SER A 213 -14.45 -4.53 11.69
C SER A 213 -14.65 -4.03 13.12
N SER A 214 -13.91 -3.01 13.57
CA SER A 214 -13.95 -2.49 14.95
C SER A 214 -13.55 -3.51 16.04
N ARG A 215 -12.88 -4.60 15.68
CA ARG A 215 -12.37 -5.64 16.60
C ARG A 215 -10.93 -5.31 17.01
N PHE A 216 -10.75 -4.15 17.62
CA PHE A 216 -9.43 -3.53 17.86
C PHE A 216 -8.46 -4.37 18.68
N LYS A 217 -8.94 -5.07 19.71
CA LYS A 217 -8.09 -5.97 20.52
C LYS A 217 -7.50 -7.11 19.68
N LYS A 218 -8.29 -7.68 18.76
CA LYS A 218 -7.84 -8.75 17.86
C LYS A 218 -6.86 -8.21 16.83
N ALA A 219 -7.16 -7.07 16.22
CA ALA A 219 -6.25 -6.38 15.30
C ALA A 219 -4.89 -6.06 15.94
N MET A 220 -4.89 -5.58 17.20
CA MET A 220 -3.65 -5.29 17.94
C MET A 220 -2.78 -6.54 18.12
N LYS A 221 -3.38 -7.67 18.56
CA LYS A 221 -2.66 -8.94 18.71
C LYS A 221 -2.02 -9.39 17.38
N LEU A 222 -2.75 -9.30 16.28
CA LEU A 222 -2.25 -9.67 14.97
C LEU A 222 -1.09 -8.77 14.50
N HIS A 223 -1.16 -7.45 14.68
CA HIS A 223 -0.03 -6.57 14.32
C HIS A 223 1.21 -6.83 15.18
N ILE A 224 1.05 -7.20 16.46
CA ILE A 224 2.17 -7.63 17.31
C ILE A 224 2.83 -8.88 16.70
N GLU A 225 2.02 -9.89 16.35
CA GLU A 225 2.52 -11.12 15.71
C GLU A 225 3.22 -10.84 14.36
N VAL A 226 2.68 -9.93 13.55
CA VAL A 226 3.29 -9.48 12.28
C VAL A 226 4.67 -8.85 12.53
N ILE A 227 4.79 -7.97 13.53
CA ILE A 227 6.05 -7.32 13.88
C ILE A 227 7.07 -8.36 14.37
N GLU A 228 6.66 -9.29 15.23
CA GLU A 228 7.53 -10.36 15.74
C GLU A 228 8.01 -11.27 14.61
N THR A 229 7.11 -11.68 13.72
CA THR A 229 7.44 -12.49 12.53
C THR A 229 8.42 -11.73 11.62
N ARG A 230 8.14 -10.46 11.32
CA ARG A 230 9.00 -9.63 10.47
C ARG A 230 10.39 -9.42 11.08
N LYS A 231 10.48 -9.22 12.41
CA LYS A 231 11.77 -9.15 13.13
C LYS A 231 12.52 -10.49 13.05
N LYS A 232 11.86 -11.60 13.38
CA LYS A 232 12.45 -12.95 13.38
C LYS A 232 13.05 -13.34 12.03
N HIS A 233 12.43 -12.92 10.93
CA HIS A 233 12.85 -13.24 9.57
C HIS A 233 13.61 -12.11 8.86
N GLY A 234 14.07 -11.08 9.58
CA GLY A 234 14.91 -10.02 9.01
C GLY A 234 14.19 -9.05 8.06
N MET A 235 12.85 -9.05 8.03
CA MET A 235 12.01 -8.19 7.21
C MET A 235 11.81 -6.80 7.86
N THR A 236 12.90 -6.20 8.35
CA THR A 236 12.83 -4.98 9.16
C THR A 236 12.31 -3.76 8.40
N HIS A 237 12.48 -3.72 7.08
CA HIS A 237 11.91 -2.67 6.22
C HIS A 237 10.37 -2.67 6.16
N LYS A 238 9.72 -3.77 6.53
CA LYS A 238 8.25 -3.90 6.55
C LYS A 238 7.65 -3.62 7.93
N LEU A 239 8.41 -3.04 8.86
CA LEU A 239 7.93 -2.76 10.23
C LEU A 239 7.15 -1.45 10.35
N ILE A 240 7.32 -0.51 9.42
CA ILE A 240 6.71 0.82 9.52
C ILE A 240 5.18 0.72 9.47
N VAL A 241 4.64 -0.05 8.52
CA VAL A 241 3.19 -0.22 8.34
C VAL A 241 2.48 -0.75 9.58
N PRO A 242 2.88 -1.89 10.18
CA PRO A 242 2.20 -2.40 11.35
C PRO A 242 2.40 -1.48 12.58
N LEU A 243 3.52 -0.77 12.71
CA LEU A 243 3.71 0.24 13.77
C LEU A 243 2.71 1.40 13.61
N VAL A 244 2.52 1.91 12.39
CA VAL A 244 1.51 2.94 12.10
C VAL A 244 0.11 2.39 12.42
N HIS A 245 -0.21 1.15 12.02
CA HIS A 245 -1.49 0.54 12.37
C HIS A 245 -1.72 0.41 13.89
N GLN A 246 -0.69 0.08 14.68
CA GLN A 246 -0.77 0.10 16.14
C GLN A 246 -1.09 1.50 16.67
N GLY A 247 -0.46 2.54 16.11
CA GLY A 247 -0.79 3.94 16.43
C GLY A 247 -2.24 4.30 16.11
N ILE A 248 -2.74 3.88 14.94
CA ILE A 248 -4.14 4.08 14.54
C ILE A 248 -5.10 3.37 15.50
N LEU A 249 -4.77 2.14 15.91
CA LEU A 249 -5.57 1.39 16.88
C LEU A 249 -5.61 2.10 18.24
N MET A 250 -4.47 2.56 18.75
CA MET A 250 -4.42 3.32 20.00
C MET A 250 -5.26 4.59 19.92
N ARG A 251 -5.16 5.33 18.80
CA ARG A 251 -6.02 6.49 18.54
C ARG A 251 -7.51 6.11 18.53
N LYS A 252 -7.90 5.04 17.83
CA LYS A 252 -9.29 4.56 17.76
C LYS A 252 -9.83 4.08 19.12
N MET A 253 -8.95 3.73 20.06
CA MET A 253 -9.28 3.39 21.44
C MET A 253 -9.22 4.59 22.41
N GLY A 254 -8.89 5.79 21.93
CA GLY A 254 -8.77 7.01 22.75
C GLY A 254 -7.40 7.19 23.44
N ASN A 255 -6.46 6.27 23.23
CA ASN A 255 -5.12 6.30 23.83
C ASN A 255 -4.16 7.14 22.98
N TYR A 256 -4.40 8.45 22.93
CA TYR A 256 -3.67 9.36 22.03
C TYR A 256 -2.16 9.45 22.29
N ASN A 257 -1.73 9.42 23.57
CA ASN A 257 -0.30 9.45 23.89
C ASN A 257 0.42 8.21 23.37
N GLN A 258 -0.15 7.02 23.56
CA GLN A 258 0.40 5.78 23.00
C GLN A 258 0.40 5.80 21.47
N ALA A 259 -0.63 6.37 20.85
CA ALA A 259 -0.66 6.54 19.40
C ALA A 259 0.54 7.37 18.89
N ILE A 260 0.83 8.50 19.55
CA ILE A 260 1.96 9.37 19.22
C ILE A 260 3.29 8.63 19.37
N GLU A 261 3.46 7.82 20.43
CA GLU A 261 4.69 7.03 20.60
C GLU A 261 4.89 6.00 19.47
N TYR A 262 3.84 5.29 19.06
CA TYR A 262 3.94 4.38 17.90
C TYR A 262 4.27 5.13 16.60
N PHE A 263 3.67 6.30 16.38
CA PHE A 263 3.98 7.13 15.21
C PHE A 263 5.41 7.69 15.24
N ARG A 264 5.93 8.04 16.42
CA ARG A 264 7.33 8.43 16.61
C ARG A 264 8.25 7.26 16.30
N GLU A 265 7.94 6.06 16.79
CA GLU A 265 8.70 4.86 16.50
C GLU A 265 8.73 4.56 14.99
N ALA A 266 7.57 4.58 14.34
CA ALA A 266 7.44 4.39 12.90
C ALA A 266 8.27 5.43 12.11
N ARG A 267 8.29 6.69 12.57
CA ARG A 267 9.08 7.77 11.95
C ARG A 267 10.57 7.50 12.03
N LEU A 268 11.08 7.08 13.19
CA LEU A 268 12.50 6.72 13.33
C LEU A 268 12.89 5.63 12.35
N LYS A 269 12.07 4.58 12.21
CA LYS A 269 12.32 3.50 11.24
C LYS A 269 12.24 3.99 9.79
N SER A 270 11.34 4.92 9.47
CA SER A 270 11.26 5.52 8.13
C SER A 270 12.53 6.29 7.75
N ILE A 271 13.15 6.97 8.72
CA ILE A 271 14.42 7.68 8.55
C ILE A 271 15.55 6.66 8.35
N GLU A 272 15.59 5.60 9.16
CA GLU A 272 16.61 4.53 9.07
C GLU A 272 16.67 3.89 7.68
N ILE A 273 15.53 3.72 7.00
CA ILE A 273 15.48 3.12 5.65
C ILE A 273 15.33 4.15 4.51
N ASN A 274 15.53 5.44 4.82
CA ASN A 274 15.41 6.57 3.88
C ASN A 274 14.14 6.47 3.00
N ASN A 275 13.00 6.24 3.65
CA ASN A 275 11.70 6.16 2.99
C ASN A 275 10.82 7.33 3.44
N LYS A 276 10.92 8.44 2.71
CA LYS A 276 10.18 9.68 2.96
C LYS A 276 8.67 9.55 2.73
N ILE A 277 8.23 8.53 1.98
CA ILE A 277 6.81 8.31 1.65
C ILE A 277 6.04 7.95 2.93
N HIS A 278 6.62 7.11 3.78
CA HIS A 278 6.02 6.80 5.08
C HIS A 278 5.86 8.03 5.99
N SER A 279 6.70 9.07 5.83
CA SER A 279 6.54 10.30 6.60
C SER A 279 5.22 11.01 6.30
N ILE A 280 4.77 11.01 5.04
CA ILE A 280 3.47 11.55 4.62
C ILE A 280 2.33 10.84 5.37
N TRP A 281 2.39 9.51 5.42
CA TRP A 281 1.36 8.70 6.07
C TRP A 281 1.36 8.84 7.60
N ILE A 282 2.54 9.01 8.20
CA ILE A 282 2.68 9.29 9.63
C ILE A 282 2.12 10.69 9.97
N ASP A 283 2.46 11.72 9.19
CA ASP A 283 1.93 13.08 9.35
C ASP A 283 0.41 13.09 9.23
N HIS A 284 -0.13 12.38 8.22
CA HIS A 284 -1.56 12.16 8.07
C HIS A 284 -2.19 11.59 9.34
N HIS A 285 -1.62 10.53 9.92
CA HIS A 285 -2.22 9.92 11.11
C HIS A 285 -2.03 10.72 12.39
N LEU A 286 -0.96 11.52 12.50
CA LEU A 286 -0.78 12.50 13.57
C LEU A 286 -1.82 13.62 13.50
N ALA A 287 -2.14 14.12 12.30
CA ALA A 287 -3.21 15.09 12.11
C ALA A 287 -4.53 14.58 12.70
N TRP A 288 -4.88 13.32 12.42
CA TRP A 288 -6.05 12.68 13.02
C TRP A 288 -5.99 12.58 14.55
N VAL A 289 -4.83 12.37 15.15
CA VAL A 289 -4.73 12.35 16.62
C VAL A 289 -5.16 13.71 17.18
N LEU A 290 -4.64 14.79 16.61
CA LEU A 290 -4.94 16.16 17.03
C LEU A 290 -6.41 16.52 16.79
N ILE A 291 -6.98 16.13 15.65
CA ILE A 291 -8.41 16.32 15.32
C ILE A 291 -9.29 15.63 16.38
N HIS A 292 -9.06 14.34 16.67
CA HIS A 292 -9.90 13.63 17.64
C HIS A 292 -9.70 14.10 19.09
N GLN A 293 -8.50 14.60 19.43
CA GLN A 293 -8.26 15.24 20.72
C GLN A 293 -8.97 16.59 20.87
N GLY A 294 -9.37 17.24 19.78
CA GLY A 294 -9.88 18.62 19.79
C GLY A 294 -8.83 19.65 20.17
N LYS A 295 -7.55 19.30 20.09
CA LYS A 295 -6.44 20.14 20.55
C LYS A 295 -5.54 20.49 19.39
N ASN A 296 -5.02 21.72 19.38
CA ASN A 296 -4.06 22.21 18.39
C ASN A 296 -4.55 22.03 16.94
N ILE A 297 -5.82 22.38 16.66
CA ILE A 297 -6.39 22.34 15.30
C ILE A 297 -5.51 23.03 14.25
N PRO A 298 -4.83 24.17 14.51
CA PRO A 298 -3.88 24.76 13.55
C PRO A 298 -2.71 23.84 13.18
N VAL A 299 -2.22 23.03 14.13
CA VAL A 299 -1.16 22.05 13.87
C VAL A 299 -1.71 20.87 13.08
N ALA A 300 -2.93 20.43 13.39
CA ALA A 300 -3.61 19.38 12.63
C ALA A 300 -3.81 19.78 11.16
N GLU A 301 -4.21 21.03 10.92
CA GLU A 301 -4.37 21.61 9.59
C GLU A 301 -3.05 21.63 8.82
N LYS A 302 -1.95 22.09 9.44
CA LYS A 302 -0.62 22.06 8.82
C LYS A 302 -0.18 20.64 8.44
N LEU A 303 -0.39 19.67 9.33
CA LEU A 303 -0.06 18.26 9.06
C LEU A 303 -0.93 17.67 7.94
N SER A 304 -2.23 17.99 7.93
CA SER A 304 -3.18 17.55 6.90
C SER A 304 -2.82 18.12 5.52
N LEU A 305 -2.47 19.40 5.44
CA LEU A 305 -2.02 20.04 4.20
C LEU A 305 -0.70 19.45 3.69
N SER A 306 0.28 19.25 4.58
CA SER A 306 1.55 18.59 4.23
C SER A 306 1.31 17.18 3.68
N ALA A 307 0.43 16.41 4.31
CA ALA A 307 0.06 15.08 3.83
C ALA A 307 -0.64 15.13 2.47
N PHE A 308 -1.57 16.07 2.28
CA PHE A 308 -2.28 16.28 1.01
C PHE A 308 -1.31 16.58 -0.15
N GLU A 309 -0.37 17.50 0.04
CA GLU A 309 0.68 17.80 -0.96
C GLU A 309 1.55 16.58 -1.27
N GLY A 310 1.87 15.80 -0.23
CA GLY A 310 2.60 14.55 -0.37
C GLY A 310 1.86 13.54 -1.24
N TYR A 311 0.59 13.25 -0.92
CA TYR A 311 -0.23 12.32 -1.69
C TYR A 311 -0.49 12.81 -3.12
N LYS A 312 -0.60 14.13 -3.34
CA LYS A 312 -0.69 14.70 -4.69
C LYS A 312 0.59 14.44 -5.51
N LYS A 313 1.77 14.58 -4.90
CA LYS A 313 3.05 14.27 -5.58
C LYS A 313 3.21 12.77 -5.87
N LEU A 314 2.60 11.91 -5.05
CA LEU A 314 2.59 10.47 -5.22
C LEU A 314 1.50 9.97 -6.17
N ASP A 315 0.59 10.84 -6.63
CA ASP A 315 -0.60 10.45 -7.38
C ASP A 315 -1.43 9.40 -6.60
N ASP A 316 -1.63 9.61 -5.30
CA ASP A 316 -2.38 8.71 -4.40
C ASP A 316 -3.79 9.29 -4.11
N PRO A 317 -4.82 8.95 -4.91
CA PRO A 317 -6.18 9.42 -4.72
C PRO A 317 -6.81 8.90 -3.43
N LYS A 318 -6.40 7.73 -2.92
CA LYS A 318 -6.88 7.24 -1.62
C LYS A 318 -6.38 8.18 -0.52
N GLY A 319 -5.08 8.45 -0.48
CA GLY A 319 -4.47 9.39 0.46
C GLY A 319 -5.06 10.80 0.36
N ILE A 320 -5.30 11.29 -0.85
CA ILE A 320 -5.99 12.57 -1.11
C ILE A 320 -7.40 12.56 -0.52
N SER A 321 -8.18 11.50 -0.75
CA SER A 321 -9.55 11.38 -0.20
C SER A 321 -9.57 11.34 1.33
N ASP A 322 -8.56 10.70 1.94
CA ASP A 322 -8.40 10.65 3.38
C ASP A 322 -8.05 12.04 3.95
N CYS A 323 -7.33 12.88 3.19
CA CYS A 323 -7.03 14.27 3.57
C CYS A 323 -8.25 15.20 3.42
N TYR A 324 -9.08 15.04 2.38
CA TYR A 324 -10.35 15.76 2.29
C TYR A 324 -11.25 15.47 3.50
N GLN A 325 -11.30 14.22 3.96
CA GLN A 325 -12.02 13.88 5.18
C GLN A 325 -11.46 14.64 6.40
N GLN A 326 -10.14 14.70 6.56
CA GLN A 326 -9.51 15.47 7.65
C GLN A 326 -9.86 16.95 7.59
N GLN A 327 -9.78 17.56 6.41
CA GLN A 327 -10.15 18.95 6.19
C GLN A 327 -11.62 19.18 6.54
N GLY A 328 -12.52 18.26 6.14
CA GLY A 328 -13.93 18.32 6.53
C GLY A 328 -14.12 18.36 8.05
N PHE A 329 -13.40 17.52 8.80
CA PHE A 329 -13.44 17.55 10.26
C PHE A 329 -12.78 18.78 10.89
N ILE A 330 -11.73 19.34 10.26
CA ILE A 330 -11.11 20.59 10.70
C ILE A 330 -12.09 21.75 10.53
N HIS A 331 -12.79 21.84 9.40
CA HIS A 331 -13.81 22.85 9.14
C HIS A 331 -15.01 22.71 10.10
N LEU A 332 -15.46 21.48 10.34
CA LEU A 332 -16.48 21.21 11.36
C LEU A 332 -16.03 21.71 12.76
N ALA A 333 -14.75 21.53 13.13
CA ALA A 333 -14.21 22.02 14.40
C ALA A 333 -14.18 23.55 14.50
N LYS A 334 -14.15 24.24 13.36
CA LYS A 334 -14.22 25.69 13.21
C LYS A 334 -15.67 26.21 13.03
N ASP A 335 -16.67 25.34 13.05
CA ASP A 335 -18.09 25.64 12.73
C ASP A 335 -18.31 26.13 11.28
N GLU A 336 -17.39 25.78 10.37
CA GLU A 336 -17.43 26.11 8.94
C GLU A 336 -18.18 25.00 8.17
N LEU A 337 -19.49 24.91 8.37
CA LEU A 337 -20.28 23.74 7.95
C LEU A 337 -20.37 23.53 6.43
N ASP A 338 -20.38 24.60 5.63
CA ASP A 338 -20.45 24.48 4.17
C ASP A 338 -19.12 23.96 3.58
N ASP A 339 -17.99 24.44 4.09
CA ASP A 339 -16.67 23.94 3.69
C ASP A 339 -16.44 22.50 4.16
N ALA A 340 -16.97 22.15 5.34
CA ALA A 340 -16.97 20.78 5.81
C ALA A 340 -17.71 19.83 4.85
N GLU A 341 -18.94 20.18 4.47
CA GLU A 341 -19.76 19.40 3.55
C GLU A 341 -19.06 19.24 2.21
N LYS A 342 -18.55 20.33 1.63
CA LYS A 342 -17.79 20.32 0.36
C LYS A 342 -16.60 19.38 0.41
N ASN A 343 -15.81 19.41 1.50
CA ASN A 343 -14.66 18.52 1.64
C ASN A 343 -15.09 17.05 1.78
N PHE A 344 -16.14 16.75 2.53
CA PHE A 344 -16.66 15.38 2.60
C PHE A 344 -17.20 14.87 1.26
N GLU A 345 -17.84 15.72 0.46
CA GLU A 345 -18.30 15.39 -0.89
C GLU A 345 -17.12 15.10 -1.84
N LEU A 346 -16.06 15.91 -1.80
CA LEU A 346 -14.84 15.68 -2.58
C LEU A 346 -14.21 14.33 -2.22
N GLY A 347 -14.08 14.03 -0.92
CA GLY A 347 -13.59 12.74 -0.44
C GLY A 347 -14.46 11.57 -0.88
N LEU A 348 -15.79 11.69 -0.77
CA LEU A 348 -16.76 10.67 -1.19
C LEU A 348 -16.64 10.38 -2.69
N ASN A 349 -16.62 11.41 -3.53
CA ASN A 349 -16.58 11.26 -4.98
C ASN A 349 -15.28 10.56 -5.42
N LEU A 350 -14.15 10.93 -4.82
CA LEU A 350 -12.87 10.29 -5.10
C LEU A 350 -12.83 8.83 -4.62
N ARG A 351 -13.41 8.53 -3.45
CA ARG A 351 -13.50 7.14 -2.95
C ARG A 351 -14.38 6.26 -3.83
N LYS A 352 -15.45 6.80 -4.39
CA LYS A 352 -16.29 6.10 -5.37
C LYS A 352 -15.51 5.82 -6.66
N SER A 353 -14.79 6.80 -7.20
CA SER A 353 -14.08 6.64 -8.47
C SER A 353 -12.96 5.60 -8.42
N ILE A 354 -12.37 5.37 -7.23
CA ILE A 354 -11.31 4.36 -7.04
C ILE A 354 -11.82 3.03 -6.44
N GLY A 355 -13.15 2.85 -6.32
CA GLY A 355 -13.73 1.63 -5.77
C GLY A 355 -13.46 1.37 -4.28
N ASN A 356 -13.13 2.39 -3.49
CA ASN A 356 -12.91 2.25 -2.04
C ASN A 356 -14.25 2.15 -1.30
N LEU A 357 -14.78 0.93 -1.16
CA LEU A 357 -16.12 0.69 -0.62
C LEU A 357 -16.22 1.05 0.87
N HIS A 358 -15.20 0.71 1.68
CA HIS A 358 -15.17 1.06 3.10
C HIS A 358 -15.14 2.58 3.31
N GLY A 359 -14.25 3.26 2.58
CA GLY A 359 -14.14 4.73 2.63
C GLY A 359 -15.41 5.41 2.15
N THR A 360 -16.08 4.87 1.13
CA THR A 360 -17.38 5.37 0.64
C THR A 360 -18.42 5.35 1.77
N ALA A 361 -18.58 4.22 2.46
CA ALA A 361 -19.50 4.11 3.59
C ALA A 361 -19.14 5.07 4.74
N SER A 362 -17.85 5.27 5.02
CA SER A 362 -17.40 6.27 6.01
C SER A 362 -17.77 7.69 5.60
N SER A 363 -17.55 8.05 4.33
CA SER A 363 -17.80 9.44 3.86
C SER A 363 -19.30 9.76 3.88
N VAL A 364 -20.17 8.79 3.60
CA VAL A 364 -21.62 8.96 3.73
C VAL A 364 -22.02 9.23 5.19
N MET A 365 -21.34 8.61 6.15
CA MET A 365 -21.54 8.89 7.58
C MET A 365 -21.04 10.29 7.96
N ASP A 366 -19.90 10.73 7.42
CA ASP A 366 -19.38 12.08 7.64
C ASP A 366 -20.31 13.15 7.04
N LEU A 367 -20.94 12.87 5.90
CA LEU A 367 -21.98 13.72 5.33
C LEU A 367 -23.24 13.75 6.21
N ALA A 368 -23.66 12.61 6.78
CA ALA A 368 -24.76 12.58 7.74
C ALA A 368 -24.47 13.47 8.96
N LEU A 369 -23.21 13.50 9.42
CA LEU A 369 -22.77 14.36 10.51
C LEU A 369 -22.91 15.84 10.18
N VAL A 370 -22.33 16.31 9.07
CA VAL A 370 -22.40 17.75 8.73
C VAL A 370 -23.84 18.20 8.48
N LEU A 371 -24.66 17.37 7.83
CA LEU A 371 -26.09 17.65 7.63
C LEU A 371 -26.84 17.78 8.95
N TRP A 372 -26.45 17.00 9.97
CA TRP A 372 -26.99 17.13 11.32
C TRP A 372 -26.67 18.50 11.92
N HIS A 373 -25.40 18.93 11.87
CA HIS A 373 -24.99 20.26 12.35
C HIS A 373 -25.67 21.41 11.60
N LYS A 374 -25.95 21.23 10.30
CA LYS A 374 -26.74 22.15 9.48
C LYS A 374 -28.25 22.11 9.77
N LYS A 375 -28.69 21.36 10.78
CA LYS A 375 -30.10 21.15 11.17
C LYS A 375 -30.97 20.51 10.08
N GLN A 376 -30.36 19.85 9.09
CA GLN A 376 -31.05 19.13 8.02
C GLN A 376 -31.31 17.67 8.45
N TYR A 377 -32.05 17.49 9.55
CA TYR A 377 -32.17 16.21 10.26
C TYR A 377 -32.70 15.07 9.39
N LEU A 378 -33.72 15.30 8.57
CA LEU A 378 -34.28 14.26 7.69
C LEU A 378 -33.25 13.75 6.67
N LYS A 379 -32.46 14.65 6.07
CA LYS A 379 -31.39 14.28 5.15
C LYS A 379 -30.25 13.56 5.87
N SER A 380 -29.87 14.04 7.05
CA SER A 380 -28.87 13.39 7.91
C SER A 380 -29.27 11.94 8.24
N ILE A 381 -30.50 11.72 8.71
CA ILE A 381 -31.02 10.38 9.04
C ILE A 381 -31.00 9.48 7.80
N LYS A 382 -31.46 9.97 6.64
CA LYS A 382 -31.42 9.22 5.38
C LYS A 382 -29.99 8.80 5.01
N SER A 383 -29.03 9.73 5.06
CA SER A 383 -27.61 9.44 4.80
C SER A 383 -27.04 8.45 5.82
N GLY A 384 -27.42 8.59 7.10
CA GLY A 384 -27.05 7.65 8.17
C GLY A 384 -27.49 6.22 7.85
N PHE A 385 -28.77 6.01 7.49
CA PHE A 385 -29.30 4.72 7.07
C PHE A 385 -28.60 4.17 5.83
N GLN A 386 -28.26 5.03 4.87
CA GLN A 386 -27.48 4.62 3.71
C GLN A 386 -26.09 4.11 4.11
N ALA A 387 -25.38 4.79 5.02
CA ALA A 387 -24.09 4.32 5.52
C ALA A 387 -24.22 2.98 6.28
N PHE A 388 -25.26 2.80 7.10
CA PHE A 388 -25.56 1.51 7.75
C PHE A 388 -25.74 0.39 6.74
N TYR A 389 -26.55 0.63 5.70
CA TYR A 389 -26.79 -0.33 4.63
C TYR A 389 -25.50 -0.70 3.88
N LEU A 390 -24.63 0.28 3.60
CA LEU A 390 -23.33 0.02 2.99
C LEU A 390 -22.45 -0.85 3.89
N TYR A 391 -22.38 -0.58 5.19
CA TYR A 391 -21.63 -1.42 6.12
C TYR A 391 -22.21 -2.84 6.28
N TYR A 392 -23.53 -2.97 6.21
CA TYR A 392 -24.21 -4.26 6.19
C TYR A 392 -23.81 -5.06 4.93
N LYS A 393 -23.88 -4.45 3.74
CA LYS A 393 -23.44 -5.08 2.49
C LYS A 393 -21.98 -5.51 2.52
N LEU A 394 -21.13 -4.75 3.19
CA LEU A 394 -19.72 -5.10 3.39
C LEU A 394 -19.49 -6.21 4.42
N GLY A 395 -20.51 -6.65 5.16
CA GLY A 395 -20.37 -7.67 6.21
C GLY A 395 -19.61 -7.19 7.45
N ILE A 396 -19.45 -5.87 7.63
CA ILE A 396 -18.71 -5.28 8.76
C ILE A 396 -19.61 -4.48 9.71
N LEU A 397 -20.92 -4.46 9.47
CA LEU A 397 -21.88 -3.99 10.45
C LEU A 397 -22.02 -5.04 11.56
N ASN A 398 -21.53 -4.70 12.75
CA ASN A 398 -21.60 -5.55 13.94
C ASN A 398 -22.04 -4.73 15.15
N PRO A 399 -22.39 -5.36 16.29
CA PRO A 399 -22.91 -4.65 17.46
C PRO A 399 -21.99 -3.54 17.95
N ILE A 400 -20.66 -3.73 17.88
CA ILE A 400 -19.67 -2.72 18.28
C ILE A 400 -19.78 -1.50 17.36
N ARG A 401 -19.81 -1.71 16.04
CA ARG A 401 -19.97 -0.61 15.08
C ARG A 401 -21.31 0.09 15.24
N PHE A 402 -22.40 -0.68 15.37
CA PHE A 402 -23.73 -0.14 15.55
C PHE A 402 -23.81 0.73 16.80
N TYR A 403 -23.32 0.23 17.94
CA TYR A 403 -23.24 1.00 19.18
C TYR A 403 -22.36 2.25 19.04
N ARG A 404 -21.21 2.18 18.37
CA ARG A 404 -20.37 3.35 18.14
C ARG A 404 -21.06 4.41 17.29
N LEU A 405 -21.79 4.01 16.26
CA LEU A 405 -22.55 4.93 15.41
C LEU A 405 -23.73 5.55 16.19
N LEU A 406 -24.42 4.78 17.04
CA LEU A 406 -25.44 5.31 17.95
C LEU A 406 -24.87 6.27 18.99
N LYS A 407 -23.73 5.93 19.61
CA LYS A 407 -23.04 6.80 20.56
C LYS A 407 -22.63 8.10 19.88
N LEU A 408 -22.11 8.01 18.65
CA LEU A 408 -21.73 9.16 17.85
C LEU A 408 -22.94 10.05 17.57
N ALA A 409 -24.07 9.48 17.13
CA ALA A 409 -25.33 10.19 16.99
C ALA A 409 -25.82 10.82 18.31
N TYR A 410 -25.74 10.10 19.43
CA TYR A 410 -26.10 10.61 20.75
C TYR A 410 -25.25 11.82 21.15
N VAL A 411 -23.93 11.76 20.93
CA VAL A 411 -23.02 12.88 21.18
C VAL A 411 -23.36 14.07 20.27
N TRP A 412 -23.71 13.84 19.01
CA TRP A 412 -24.16 14.90 18.09
C TRP A 412 -25.47 15.56 18.51
N ILE A 413 -26.36 14.83 19.18
CA ILE A 413 -27.67 15.32 19.63
C ILE A 413 -27.56 16.06 20.98
N PHE A 414 -26.85 15.48 21.95
CA PHE A 414 -26.92 15.89 23.36
C PHE A 414 -25.58 16.26 23.99
N GLY A 415 -24.45 16.05 23.29
CA GLY A 415 -23.12 16.32 23.82
C GLY A 415 -22.84 17.83 23.95
N LYS A 416 -22.10 18.23 25.00
CA LYS A 416 -21.49 19.57 25.07
C LYS A 416 -20.56 19.74 23.86
N ARG A 417 -20.54 20.93 23.24
CA ARG A 417 -19.69 21.34 22.08
C ARG A 417 -18.17 21.19 22.30
N ASN A 418 -17.70 20.54 23.36
CA ASN A 418 -16.30 20.22 23.52
C ASN A 418 -15.96 19.11 22.53
N TRP A 419 -15.35 19.51 21.42
CA TRP A 419 -14.89 18.68 20.30
C TRP A 419 -13.88 17.62 20.76
N SER A 420 -14.35 16.52 21.36
CA SER A 420 -13.55 15.31 21.48
C SER A 420 -14.36 14.17 20.87
N MET A 421 -13.92 13.66 19.72
CA MET A 421 -14.58 12.56 19.00
C MET A 421 -14.12 11.19 19.52
#